data_AF-A0A822HNQ0-F1
#
_entry.id   AF-A0A822HNQ0-F1
#
_cell.length_a   1.000
_cell.length_b   1.000
_cell.length_c   1.000
_cell.angle_alpha   90.00
_cell.angle_beta   90.00
_cell.angle_gamma   90.00
#
_symmetry.space_group_name_H-M   'P 1'
#
loop_
_entity.id
_entity.type
_entity.pdbx_description
1 polymer ?
#
loop_
_entity_poly.entity_id
_entity_poly.type
_entity_poly.pdbx_seq_one_letter_code
_entity_poly.pdbx_strand_id
1 'polypeptide(L)'
;NGARYMPNRDSLVNIVSLAVLSRESKAVTAMGSSAVAVTSKGLAVLHFEMWTLARKAKHFQDFFNQTGRHDRYNLVSSCSMSSWGDSRTCNKGPDDNDGLCTSKYLSSQIFRYKVTQDPAVKTSAWAHFEALELLNKVTG
;
A
#
# COMPACT_ATOMS: atom_id res chain seq x y z
N ASN A 1 -3.24 -5.02 4.32
CA ASN A 1 -4.02 -4.70 5.53
C ASN A 1 -3.08 -4.43 6.68
N GLY A 2 -3.13 -3.23 7.27
CA GLY A 2 -2.38 -2.91 8.48
C GLY A 2 -2.81 -3.79 9.66
N ALA A 3 -2.27 -3.54 10.86
CA ALA A 3 -2.53 -4.28 12.11
C ALA A 3 -4.03 -4.43 12.52
N ARG A 4 -4.98 -4.00 11.68
CA ARG A 4 -6.43 -4.03 11.84
C ARG A 4 -7.03 -5.44 11.98
N TYR A 5 -6.42 -6.49 11.43
CA TYR A 5 -7.00 -7.84 11.33
C TYR A 5 -6.30 -8.92 12.19
N MET A 6 -5.51 -8.53 13.20
CA MET A 6 -4.93 -9.51 14.13
C MET A 6 -5.94 -9.87 15.24
N PRO A 7 -6.19 -11.16 15.54
CA PRO A 7 -6.98 -11.57 16.71
C PRO A 7 -6.29 -11.11 18.01
N ASN A 8 -7.07 -10.73 19.03
CA ASN A 8 -6.62 -10.14 20.30
C ASN A 8 -5.90 -8.78 20.18
N ARG A 9 -6.33 -7.94 19.25
CA ARG A 9 -5.79 -6.57 19.13
C ARG A 9 -6.32 -5.69 20.26
N ASP A 10 -5.42 -5.14 21.09
CA ASP A 10 -5.68 -3.86 21.75
C ASP A 10 -5.75 -2.79 20.65
N SER A 11 -6.97 -2.39 20.30
CA SER A 11 -7.22 -1.40 19.25
C SER A 11 -6.63 -0.03 19.57
N LEU A 12 -6.38 0.20 20.85
CA LEU A 12 -5.78 1.39 21.44
C LEU A 12 -4.39 1.03 21.97
N VAL A 13 -3.39 1.84 21.60
CA VAL A 13 -2.05 1.78 22.17
C VAL A 13 -1.79 3.09 22.87
N ASN A 14 -1.42 3.04 24.15
CA ASN A 14 -1.15 4.22 24.92
C ASN A 14 0.12 4.90 24.41
N ILE A 15 0.01 6.20 24.13
CA ILE A 15 1.16 7.06 23.83
C ILE A 15 1.72 7.52 25.18
N VAL A 16 2.97 7.14 25.44
CA VAL A 16 3.71 7.51 26.66
C VAL A 16 4.35 8.89 26.48
N SER A 17 4.82 9.19 25.27
CA SER A 17 5.41 10.48 24.92
C SER A 17 5.30 10.73 23.42
N LEU A 18 5.22 12.00 23.03
CA LEU A 18 5.15 12.44 21.64
C LEU A 18 6.12 13.61 21.43
N ALA A 19 7.01 13.47 20.45
CA ALA A 19 7.89 14.53 19.99
C ALA A 19 7.59 14.86 18.52
N VAL A 20 7.56 16.15 18.18
CA VAL A 20 7.44 16.61 16.79
C VAL A 20 8.70 17.40 16.46
N LEU A 21 9.49 16.91 15.52
CA LEU A 21 10.71 17.56 15.07
C LEU A 21 10.34 18.68 14.09
N SER A 22 10.63 19.93 14.42
CA SER A 22 10.39 21.06 13.51
C SER A 22 11.27 20.98 12.26
N ARG A 23 10.77 21.42 11.09
CA ARG A 23 11.63 21.67 9.92
C ARG A 23 12.34 23.02 10.09
N GLU A 24 13.61 23.09 9.66
CA GLU A 24 14.24 24.38 9.42
C GLU A 24 13.45 25.15 8.34
N SER A 25 13.12 26.40 8.64
CA SER A 25 12.05 27.16 7.98
C SER A 25 12.36 27.51 6.52
N LYS A 26 11.46 27.13 5.59
CA LYS A 26 11.08 27.87 4.36
C LYS A 26 10.04 27.15 3.45
N ALA A 27 9.15 26.32 4.00
CA ALA A 27 8.06 25.72 3.23
C ALA A 27 6.73 25.77 4.00
N VAL A 28 5.65 26.00 3.25
CA VAL A 28 4.31 26.36 3.74
C VAL A 28 3.67 25.25 4.61
N THR A 29 3.16 25.68 5.77
CA THR A 29 2.19 25.05 6.70
C THR A 29 2.59 23.85 7.60
N ALA A 30 2.99 24.21 8.83
CA ALA A 30 2.50 23.73 10.13
C ALA A 30 2.80 22.32 10.68
N MET A 31 3.33 21.37 9.90
CA MET A 31 3.75 20.07 10.46
C MET A 31 5.28 19.94 10.44
N GLY A 32 5.87 19.43 11.54
CA GLY A 32 7.30 19.13 11.64
C GLY A 32 7.80 18.18 10.54
N SER A 33 9.11 17.90 10.47
CA SER A 33 9.69 16.94 9.50
C SER A 33 9.29 15.51 9.83
N SER A 34 9.17 15.20 11.12
CA SER A 34 8.73 13.90 11.60
C SER A 34 8.10 14.03 12.99
N ALA A 35 7.10 13.19 13.28
CA ALA A 35 6.58 12.99 14.63
C ALA A 35 6.96 11.60 15.11
N VAL A 36 7.47 11.51 16.33
CA VAL A 36 7.86 10.25 16.98
C VAL A 36 7.01 10.08 18.23
N ALA A 37 6.20 9.04 18.25
CA ALA A 37 5.43 8.63 19.42
C ALA A 37 6.09 7.41 20.07
N VAL A 38 6.44 7.54 21.35
CA VAL A 38 6.76 6.41 22.22
C VAL A 38 5.44 5.84 22.70
N THR A 39 5.18 4.58 22.39
CA THR A 39 3.94 3.89 22.77
C THR A 39 4.26 2.73 23.71
N SER A 40 3.25 2.24 24.42
CA SER A 40 3.39 1.04 25.26
C SER A 40 3.80 -0.22 24.50
N LYS A 41 3.75 -0.22 23.15
CA LYS A 41 4.11 -1.35 22.28
C LYS A 41 5.32 -1.08 21.38
N GLY A 42 5.99 0.07 21.51
CA GLY A 42 7.15 0.43 20.69
C GLY A 42 7.08 1.85 20.14
N LEU A 43 7.88 2.13 19.11
CA LEU A 43 7.98 3.45 18.49
C LEU A 43 7.10 3.53 17.24
N ALA A 44 6.34 4.62 17.10
CA ALA A 44 5.69 5.00 15.86
C ALA A 44 6.35 6.26 15.31
N VAL A 45 6.84 6.20 14.07
CA VAL A 45 7.47 7.33 13.38
C VAL A 45 6.60 7.72 12.19
N LEU A 46 6.18 8.98 12.16
CA LEU A 46 5.41 9.58 11.09
C LEU A 46 6.31 10.57 10.36
N HIS A 47 6.63 10.30 9.10
CA HIS A 47 7.42 11.21 8.27
C HIS A 47 6.50 12.12 7.46
N PHE A 48 6.80 13.42 7.47
CA PHE A 48 6.08 14.40 6.67
C PHE A 48 6.90 14.75 5.44
N GLU A 49 6.46 14.23 4.30
CA GLU A 49 7.14 14.39 3.03
C GLU A 49 6.24 15.09 2.01
N MET A 50 6.83 16.00 1.24
CA MET A 50 6.17 16.63 0.10
C MET A 50 6.31 15.73 -1.12
N TRP A 51 5.17 15.33 -1.69
CA TRP A 51 5.11 14.48 -2.86
C TRP A 51 4.50 15.21 -4.04
N THR A 52 5.05 15.02 -5.23
CA THR A 52 4.26 15.17 -6.45
C THR A 52 3.46 13.88 -6.68
N LEU A 53 2.33 13.97 -7.38
CA LEU A 53 1.53 12.79 -7.72
C LEU A 53 2.36 11.75 -8.48
N ALA A 54 3.22 12.18 -9.40
CA ALA A 54 4.11 11.30 -10.16
C ALA A 54 5.12 10.56 -9.26
N ARG A 55 5.76 11.25 -8.31
CA ARG A 55 6.70 10.61 -7.37
C ARG A 55 5.99 9.61 -6.47
N LYS A 56 4.79 9.97 -5.98
CA LYS A 56 3.99 9.08 -5.12
C LYS A 56 3.53 7.84 -5.87
N ALA A 57 3.03 8.00 -7.09
CA ALA A 57 2.61 6.89 -7.95
C ALA A 57 3.79 5.94 -8.24
N LYS A 58 4.95 6.49 -8.62
CA LYS A 58 6.16 5.69 -8.86
C LYS A 58 6.58 4.91 -7.60
N HIS A 59 6.60 5.56 -6.44
CA HIS A 59 6.98 4.92 -5.18
C HIS A 59 6.11 3.69 -4.87
N PHE A 60 4.78 3.82 -4.93
CA PHE A 60 3.88 2.69 -4.65
C PHE A 60 3.92 1.63 -5.73
N GLN A 61 4.12 2.00 -6.99
CA GLN A 61 4.28 1.05 -8.07
C GLN A 61 5.56 0.22 -7.93
N ASP A 62 6.68 0.88 -7.64
CA ASP A 62 7.96 0.22 -7.41
C ASP A 62 7.85 -0.72 -6.21
N PHE A 63 7.22 -0.25 -5.12
CA PHE A 63 6.99 -1.07 -3.94
C PHE A 63 6.15 -2.32 -4.26
N PHE A 64 5.05 -2.17 -5.00
CA PHE A 64 4.22 -3.30 -5.42
C PHE A 64 5.02 -4.30 -6.28
N ASN A 65 5.71 -3.81 -7.31
CA ASN A 65 6.45 -4.64 -8.27
C ASN A 65 7.65 -5.36 -7.64
N GLN A 66 8.49 -4.63 -6.89
CA GLN A 66 9.74 -5.18 -6.33
C GLN A 66 9.49 -6.27 -5.31
N THR A 67 8.37 -6.16 -4.59
CA THR A 67 8.10 -7.04 -3.46
C THR A 67 7.12 -8.17 -3.84
N GLY A 68 6.42 -8.06 -4.97
CA GLY A 68 5.31 -8.95 -5.32
C GLY A 68 4.24 -9.01 -4.23
N ARG A 69 4.20 -8.00 -3.36
CA ARG A 69 3.24 -7.88 -2.27
C ARG A 69 1.89 -7.61 -2.87
N HIS A 70 0.87 -8.23 -2.31
CA HIS A 70 -0.50 -8.15 -2.81
C HIS A 70 -0.74 -8.78 -4.19
N ASP A 71 0.26 -9.22 -4.94
CA ASP A 71 0.00 -10.00 -6.16
C ASP A 71 -0.18 -11.50 -5.82
N ARG A 72 -1.40 -12.00 -5.98
CA ARG A 72 -1.73 -13.42 -5.86
C ARG A 72 -2.37 -13.87 -7.17
N TYR A 73 -1.60 -14.55 -8.02
CA TYR A 73 -2.05 -15.01 -9.34
C TYR A 73 -2.56 -13.87 -10.23
N ASN A 74 -1.85 -12.73 -10.23
CA ASN A 74 -2.25 -11.49 -10.90
C ASN A 74 -3.57 -10.88 -10.35
N LEU A 75 -4.06 -11.33 -9.19
CA LEU A 75 -5.09 -10.63 -8.43
C LEU A 75 -4.46 -9.80 -7.33
N VAL A 76 -4.88 -8.54 -7.21
CA VAL A 76 -4.49 -7.64 -6.13
C VAL A 76 -5.25 -8.05 -4.87
N SER A 77 -4.54 -8.70 -3.96
CA SER A 77 -5.06 -9.38 -2.80
C SER A 77 -4.76 -8.69 -1.48
N SER A 78 -5.62 -8.99 -0.50
CA SER A 78 -5.33 -8.69 0.90
C SER A 78 -4.04 -9.38 1.34
N CYS A 79 -3.34 -8.73 2.26
CA CYS A 79 -2.08 -9.22 2.79
C CYS A 79 -1.97 -8.89 4.27
N SER A 80 -1.57 -9.90 5.05
CA SER A 80 -1.23 -9.78 6.46
C SER A 80 0.29 -9.87 6.66
N MET A 81 0.79 -9.16 7.66
CA MET A 81 2.19 -9.31 8.09
C MET A 81 2.31 -10.58 8.93
N SER A 82 3.43 -11.31 8.81
CA SER A 82 3.67 -12.51 9.61
C SER A 82 3.93 -12.19 11.08
N SER A 83 4.41 -10.98 11.36
CA SER A 83 4.61 -10.44 12.69
C SER A 83 4.15 -8.97 12.74
N TRP A 84 3.87 -8.50 13.95
CA TRP A 84 3.47 -7.10 14.14
C TRP A 84 4.58 -6.15 13.71
N GLY A 85 4.26 -5.19 12.84
CA GLY A 85 5.19 -4.15 12.38
C GLY A 85 6.17 -4.55 11.29
N ASP A 86 6.29 -5.83 10.92
CA ASP A 86 7.20 -6.24 9.83
C ASP A 86 6.55 -6.08 8.45
N SER A 87 6.62 -4.85 7.93
CA SER A 87 6.13 -4.49 6.61
C SER A 87 6.90 -5.13 5.44
N ARG A 88 7.92 -5.96 5.71
CA ARG A 88 8.65 -6.73 4.68
C ARG A 88 8.00 -8.08 4.41
N THR A 89 7.09 -8.52 5.28
CA THR A 89 6.40 -9.83 5.17
C THR A 89 4.99 -9.69 4.62
N CYS A 90 4.56 -10.62 3.77
CA CYS A 90 3.24 -10.56 3.16
C CYS A 90 2.64 -11.95 2.94
N ASN A 91 1.79 -12.36 3.89
CA ASN A 91 1.01 -13.57 3.77
C ASN A 91 -0.27 -13.24 2.98
N LYS A 92 -0.30 -13.71 1.74
CA LYS A 92 -1.39 -13.48 0.79
C LYS A 92 -2.44 -14.58 0.98
N GLY A 93 -3.64 -14.19 1.39
CA GLY A 93 -4.79 -15.08 1.54
C GLY A 93 -5.85 -14.79 0.49
N PRO A 94 -6.80 -15.71 0.26
CA PRO A 94 -8.01 -15.38 -0.49
C PRO A 94 -8.84 -14.35 0.27
N ASP A 95 -9.39 -13.38 -0.47
CA ASP A 95 -10.32 -12.37 0.02
C ASP A 95 -11.44 -12.21 -1.02
N ASP A 96 -12.68 -12.05 -0.57
CA ASP A 96 -13.83 -11.86 -1.46
C ASP A 96 -13.75 -10.54 -2.25
N ASN A 97 -12.89 -9.61 -1.83
CA ASN A 97 -12.66 -8.35 -2.50
C ASN A 97 -11.45 -8.37 -3.46
N ASP A 98 -10.79 -9.51 -3.68
CA ASP A 98 -9.65 -9.61 -4.61
C ASP A 98 -10.04 -9.10 -6.03
N GLY A 99 -11.24 -9.44 -6.50
CA GLY A 99 -11.77 -8.96 -7.78
C GLY A 99 -11.96 -7.43 -7.82
N LEU A 100 -12.56 -6.85 -6.78
CA LEU A 100 -12.76 -5.40 -6.67
C LEU A 100 -11.43 -4.63 -6.56
N CYS A 101 -10.48 -5.15 -5.79
CA CYS A 101 -9.16 -4.53 -5.66
C CYS A 101 -8.39 -4.58 -6.98
N THR A 102 -8.46 -5.72 -7.68
CA THR A 102 -7.82 -5.89 -8.99
C THR A 102 -8.42 -4.97 -10.04
N SER A 103 -9.75 -4.81 -10.10
CA SER A 103 -10.39 -3.93 -11.10
C SER A 103 -10.02 -2.46 -10.92
N LYS A 104 -9.92 -1.99 -9.67
CA LYS A 104 -9.42 -0.63 -9.34
C LYS A 104 -7.97 -0.44 -9.77
N TYR A 105 -7.11 -1.41 -9.46
CA TYR A 105 -5.71 -1.35 -9.84
C TYR A 105 -5.53 -1.39 -11.37
N LEU A 106 -6.23 -2.29 -12.06
CA LEU A 106 -6.25 -2.38 -13.51
C LEU A 106 -6.65 -1.04 -14.15
N SER A 107 -7.72 -0.41 -13.67
CA SER A 107 -8.15 0.91 -14.14
C SER A 107 -7.03 1.95 -14.03
N SER A 108 -6.29 1.95 -12.91
CA SER A 108 -5.13 2.84 -12.73
C SER A 108 -4.02 2.58 -13.75
N GLN A 109 -3.75 1.32 -14.10
CA GLN A 109 -2.73 0.97 -15.10
C GLN A 109 -3.17 1.35 -16.52
N ILE A 110 -4.46 1.25 -16.84
CA ILE A 110 -5.01 1.71 -18.13
C ILE A 110 -4.80 3.22 -18.28
N PHE A 111 -5.15 4.02 -17.26
CA PHE A 111 -4.90 5.48 -17.31
C PHE A 111 -3.42 5.80 -17.40
N ARG A 112 -2.57 5.09 -16.65
CA ARG A 112 -1.12 5.23 -16.72
C ARG A 112 -0.61 4.96 -18.13
N TYR A 113 -0.98 3.83 -18.73
CA TYR A 113 -0.58 3.49 -20.10
C TYR A 113 -1.05 4.53 -21.11
N LYS A 114 -2.27 5.05 -20.96
CA LYS A 114 -2.77 6.10 -21.87
C LYS A 114 -1.86 7.32 -21.90
N VAL A 115 -1.29 7.71 -20.76
CA VAL A 115 -0.39 8.86 -20.64
C VAL A 115 1.06 8.51 -21.02
N THR A 116 1.58 7.37 -20.57
CA THR A 116 3.01 7.04 -20.73
C THR A 116 3.32 6.26 -22.00
N GLN A 117 2.34 5.58 -22.59
CA GLN A 117 2.49 4.62 -23.69
C GLN A 117 3.55 3.53 -23.43
N ASP A 118 3.81 3.23 -22.14
CA ASP A 118 4.83 2.26 -21.74
C ASP A 118 4.34 0.83 -21.99
N PRO A 119 5.00 0.04 -22.88
CA PRO A 119 4.56 -1.31 -23.21
C PRO A 119 4.60 -2.25 -21.99
N ALA A 120 5.49 -2.03 -21.01
CA ALA A 120 5.52 -2.85 -19.81
C ALA A 120 4.27 -2.66 -18.94
N VAL A 121 3.73 -1.42 -18.90
CA VAL A 121 2.46 -1.13 -18.21
C VAL A 121 1.31 -1.83 -18.91
N LYS A 122 1.29 -1.83 -20.24
CA LYS A 122 0.26 -2.55 -21.02
C LYS A 122 0.28 -4.05 -20.74
N THR A 123 1.47 -4.68 -20.78
CA THR A 123 1.62 -6.11 -20.52
C THR A 123 1.17 -6.47 -19.10
N SER A 124 1.57 -5.70 -18.09
CA SER A 124 1.12 -5.92 -16.72
C SER A 124 -0.39 -5.73 -16.56
N ALA A 125 -0.96 -4.68 -17.14
CA ALA A 125 -2.41 -4.46 -17.13
C ALA A 125 -3.17 -5.63 -17.78
N TRP A 126 -2.64 -6.19 -18.87
CA TRP A 126 -3.23 -7.33 -19.55
C TRP A 126 -3.28 -8.58 -18.65
N ALA A 127 -2.20 -8.86 -17.92
CA ALA A 127 -2.15 -10.00 -16.99
C ALA A 127 -3.21 -9.88 -15.87
N HIS A 128 -3.44 -8.66 -15.34
CA HIS A 128 -4.50 -8.43 -14.35
C HIS A 128 -5.90 -8.54 -14.96
N PHE A 129 -6.08 -8.14 -16.22
CA PHE A 129 -7.34 -8.32 -16.94
C PHE A 129 -7.65 -9.80 -17.16
N GLU A 130 -6.68 -10.60 -17.62
CA GLU A 130 -6.84 -12.05 -17.80
C GLU A 130 -7.20 -12.75 -16.49
N ALA A 131 -6.63 -12.32 -15.36
CA ALA A 131 -6.98 -12.86 -14.05
C ALA A 131 -8.42 -12.51 -13.64
N LEU A 132 -8.89 -11.29 -13.92
CA LEU A 132 -10.28 -10.91 -13.70
C LEU A 132 -11.25 -11.67 -14.61
N GLU A 133 -10.88 -11.85 -15.88
CA GLU A 133 -11.67 -12.60 -16.84
C GLU A 133 -11.79 -14.07 -16.40
N LEU A 134 -10.68 -14.69 -15.98
CA LEU A 134 -10.67 -16.03 -15.43
C LEU A 134 -11.55 -16.12 -14.17
N LEU A 135 -11.40 -15.17 -13.23
CA LEU A 135 -12.22 -15.11 -12.03
C LEU A 135 -13.70 -15.11 -12.40
N ASN A 136 -14.13 -14.22 -13.30
CA ASN A 136 -15.52 -14.16 -13.75
C ASN A 136 -15.97 -15.48 -14.41
N LYS A 137 -15.14 -16.07 -15.28
CA LYS A 137 -15.47 -17.33 -15.96
C LYS A 137 -15.72 -18.48 -14.98
N VAL A 138 -15.03 -18.51 -13.83
CA VAL A 138 -15.16 -19.60 -12.86
C VAL A 138 -16.17 -19.31 -11.74
N THR A 139 -16.52 -18.05 -11.48
CA THR A 139 -17.44 -17.68 -10.39
C THR A 139 -18.82 -17.18 -10.84
N GLY A 140 -18.97 -16.72 -12.08
CA GLY A 140 -20.23 -16.14 -12.60
C GLY A 140 -20.21 -14.62 -12.65
#